data_AF-A0A8S3X494-F1
#
_entry.id   AF-A0A8S3X494-F1
#
_cell.length_a   1.000
_cell.length_b   1.000
_cell.length_c   1.000
_cell.angle_alpha   90.00
_cell.angle_beta   90.00
_cell.angle_gamma   90.00
#
_symmetry.space_group_name_H-M   'P 1'
#
loop_
_entity.id
_entity.type
_entity.pdbx_description
1 polymer ?
#
loop_
_entity_poly.entity_id
_entity_poly.type
_entity_poly.pdbx_seq_one_letter_code
_entity_poly.pdbx_strand_id
1 'polypeptide(L)'
;MEADSMHSTIERALKKKDINVPAEYVGVCRSARKKPKPYDVTYLSHKFFKNFNDVQFFKSIRPGRGIGDAKETDIRALRYIPSGEIYFKLRFPYEWQTIPQRKSSNVVPLPFTQLRNLHATRRKITARKFEDLQYLKRSLPEDYRSYYDNLPHD
;
A
#
# COMPACT_ATOMS: atom_id res chain seq x y z
N MET A 1 -12.06 -7.54 12.85
CA MET A 1 -12.00 -7.17 11.42
C MET A 1 -11.14 -8.21 10.69
N GLU A 2 -11.45 -8.60 9.45
CA GLU A 2 -10.67 -9.64 8.75
C GLU A 2 -9.20 -9.26 8.56
N ALA A 3 -8.94 -7.98 8.25
CA ALA A 3 -7.58 -7.44 8.15
C ALA A 3 -6.80 -7.57 9.46
N ASP A 4 -7.42 -7.27 10.61
CA ASP A 4 -6.79 -7.43 11.93
C ASP A 4 -6.43 -8.89 12.21
N SER A 5 -7.29 -9.83 11.80
CA SER A 5 -7.03 -11.26 11.94
C SER A 5 -5.85 -11.69 11.07
N MET A 6 -5.77 -11.19 9.84
CA MET A 6 -4.65 -11.45 8.94
C MET A 6 -3.34 -10.92 9.51
N HIS A 7 -3.31 -9.66 9.95
CA HIS A 7 -2.15 -9.03 10.58
C HIS A 7 -1.69 -9.81 11.81
N SER A 8 -2.60 -10.13 12.73
CA SER A 8 -2.28 -10.89 13.94
C SER A 8 -1.68 -12.26 13.60
N THR A 9 -2.21 -12.94 12.59
CA THR A 9 -1.73 -14.26 12.17
C THR A 9 -0.33 -14.19 11.57
N ILE A 10 -0.07 -13.21 10.70
CA ILE A 10 1.24 -13.00 10.08
C ILE A 10 2.27 -12.59 11.12
N GLU A 11 1.93 -11.68 12.03
CA GLU A 11 2.82 -11.24 13.11
C GLU A 11 3.23 -12.42 14.00
N ARG A 12 2.27 -13.28 14.38
CA ARG A 12 2.57 -14.51 15.14
C ARG A 12 3.48 -15.47 14.36
N ALA A 13 3.31 -15.56 13.04
CA ALA A 13 4.14 -16.42 12.19
C ALA A 13 5.55 -15.86 11.95
N LEU A 14 5.74 -14.54 12.07
CA LEU A 14 7.04 -13.86 11.95
C LEU A 14 7.87 -13.91 13.24
N LYS A 15 7.23 -14.07 14.40
CA LYS A 15 7.94 -14.15 15.68
C LYS A 15 9.01 -15.25 15.66
N LYS A 16 10.23 -14.89 16.07
CA LYS A 16 11.40 -15.79 16.14
C LYS A 16 11.82 -16.40 14.80
N LYS A 17 11.50 -15.75 13.68
CA LYS A 17 12.05 -16.10 12.37
C LYS A 17 13.09 -15.07 11.96
N ASP A 18 14.22 -15.56 11.50
CA ASP A 18 15.21 -14.72 10.84
C ASP A 18 14.74 -14.44 9.42
N ILE A 19 14.79 -13.17 9.04
CA ILE A 19 14.49 -12.71 7.68
C ILE A 19 15.73 -12.00 7.17
N ASN A 20 16.41 -12.65 6.24
CA ASN A 20 17.64 -12.21 5.63
C ASN A 20 17.37 -11.40 4.36
N VAL A 21 16.29 -11.67 3.63
CA VAL A 21 15.90 -10.89 2.44
C VAL A 21 14.39 -10.66 2.36
N PRO A 22 13.94 -9.56 1.72
CA PRO A 22 12.52 -9.26 1.64
C PRO A 22 11.65 -10.34 0.99
N ALA A 23 12.23 -11.17 0.10
CA ALA A 23 11.52 -12.26 -0.55
C ALA A 23 11.05 -13.35 0.44
N GLU A 24 11.74 -13.55 1.56
CA GLU A 24 11.38 -14.56 2.57
C GLU A 24 10.07 -14.22 3.30
N TYR A 25 9.72 -12.93 3.40
CA TYR A 25 8.42 -12.52 3.92
C TYR A 25 7.26 -13.15 3.13
N VAL A 26 7.43 -13.40 1.83
CA VAL A 26 6.38 -14.03 1.01
C VAL A 26 6.07 -15.42 1.52
N GLY A 27 7.11 -16.21 1.82
CA GLY A 27 6.97 -17.56 2.34
C GLY A 27 6.31 -17.57 3.72
N VAL A 28 6.71 -16.66 4.60
CA VAL A 28 6.11 -16.53 5.93
C VAL A 28 4.65 -16.09 5.83
N CYS A 29 4.35 -15.05 5.06
CA CYS A 29 2.98 -14.57 4.86
C CYS A 29 2.10 -15.67 4.27
N ARG A 30 2.56 -16.41 3.24
CA ARG A 30 1.77 -17.47 2.61
C ARG A 30 1.41 -18.57 3.61
N SER A 31 2.39 -18.99 4.42
CA SER A 31 2.25 -20.07 5.41
C SER A 31 1.63 -19.65 6.74
N ALA A 32 1.42 -18.35 6.98
CA ALA A 32 0.95 -17.83 8.26
C ALA A 32 -0.43 -18.39 8.66
N ARG A 33 -1.34 -18.57 7.69
CA ARG A 33 -2.66 -19.17 7.93
C ARG A 33 -2.73 -20.59 7.41
N LYS A 34 -2.97 -21.56 8.30
CA LYS A 34 -3.12 -22.97 7.91
C LYS A 34 -4.56 -23.36 7.54
N LYS A 35 -5.56 -22.82 8.25
CA LYS A 35 -6.99 -23.07 8.03
C LYS A 35 -7.73 -21.76 7.73
N PRO A 36 -8.73 -21.73 6.83
CA PRO A 36 -9.15 -22.83 5.95
C PRO A 36 -8.15 -23.13 4.83
N LYS A 37 -7.34 -22.14 4.43
CA LYS A 37 -6.25 -22.29 3.45
C LYS A 37 -5.15 -21.24 3.65
N PRO A 38 -3.94 -21.48 3.15
CA PRO A 38 -2.86 -20.47 3.02
C PRO A 38 -3.33 -19.13 2.46
N TYR A 39 -2.59 -18.07 2.78
CA TYR A 39 -2.83 -16.76 2.15
C TYR A 39 -2.32 -16.77 0.71
N ASP A 40 -3.06 -16.11 -0.17
CA ASP A 40 -2.54 -15.74 -1.47
C ASP A 40 -1.64 -14.51 -1.29
N VAL A 41 -0.38 -14.63 -1.73
CA VAL A 41 0.65 -13.62 -1.49
C VAL A 41 1.42 -13.40 -2.78
N THR A 42 1.38 -12.15 -3.23
CA THR A 42 2.11 -11.66 -4.41
C THR A 42 3.24 -10.75 -3.96
N TYR A 43 4.46 -11.01 -4.43
CA TYR A 43 5.59 -10.13 -4.19
C TYR A 43 5.54 -8.92 -5.14
N LEU A 44 5.44 -7.72 -4.58
CA LEU A 44 5.31 -6.51 -5.37
C LEU A 44 6.68 -5.97 -5.80
N SER A 45 6.74 -5.43 -7.01
CA SER A 45 7.92 -4.75 -7.54
C SER A 45 7.57 -3.33 -7.99
N HIS A 46 8.57 -2.56 -8.43
CA HIS A 46 8.36 -1.21 -8.98
C HIS A 46 7.32 -1.18 -10.12
N LYS A 47 7.10 -2.30 -10.81
CA LYS A 47 6.12 -2.45 -11.90
C LYS A 47 4.66 -2.43 -11.43
N PHE A 48 4.40 -2.69 -10.15
CA PHE A 48 3.05 -2.72 -9.59
C PHE A 48 2.50 -1.31 -9.34
N PHE A 49 3.36 -0.39 -8.87
CA PHE A 49 2.93 0.95 -8.47
C PHE A 49 2.53 1.78 -9.69
N LYS A 50 1.30 2.28 -9.69
CA LYS A 50 0.71 3.10 -10.75
C LYS A 50 0.68 4.57 -10.39
N ASN A 51 0.81 5.43 -11.39
CA ASN A 51 0.61 6.86 -11.25
C ASN A 51 -0.89 7.17 -11.43
N PHE A 52 -1.48 7.81 -10.43
CA PHE A 52 -2.91 8.15 -10.43
C PHE A 52 -3.17 9.65 -10.71
N ASN A 53 -2.14 10.44 -10.99
CA ASN A 53 -2.30 11.88 -11.25
C ASN A 53 -3.22 12.15 -12.45
N ASP A 54 -3.17 11.29 -13.47
CA ASP A 54 -3.99 11.41 -14.68
C ASP A 54 -5.47 11.03 -14.45
N VAL A 55 -5.79 10.38 -13.31
CA VAL A 55 -7.14 9.92 -12.95
C VAL A 55 -7.68 10.55 -11.66
N GLN A 56 -7.21 11.74 -11.31
CA GLN A 56 -7.63 12.45 -10.10
C GLN A 56 -8.99 13.15 -10.26
N PHE A 57 -10.08 12.42 -10.04
CA PHE A 57 -11.46 12.95 -10.15
C PHE A 57 -11.83 14.00 -9.10
N PHE A 58 -11.30 13.86 -7.89
CA PHE A 58 -11.55 14.77 -6.77
C PHE A 58 -10.24 15.29 -6.22
N LYS A 59 -10.19 16.59 -5.91
CA LYS A 59 -9.00 17.22 -5.31
C LYS A 59 -8.83 16.88 -3.83
N SER A 60 -9.93 16.61 -3.13
CA SER A 60 -9.96 16.25 -1.72
C SER A 60 -11.22 15.44 -1.43
N ILE A 61 -11.16 14.63 -0.37
CA ILE A 61 -12.31 13.92 0.21
C ILE A 61 -12.93 14.67 1.41
N ARG A 62 -12.50 15.91 1.68
CA ARG A 62 -12.98 16.69 2.83
C ARG A 62 -14.48 16.94 2.73
N PRO A 63 -15.25 16.59 3.78
CA PRO A 63 -16.67 16.93 3.85
C PRO A 63 -16.91 18.43 4.01
N GLY A 64 -16.13 19.09 4.86
CA GLY A 64 -16.23 20.50 5.18
C GLY A 64 -15.32 21.42 4.38
N ARG A 65 -15.61 22.72 4.34
CA ARG A 65 -14.73 23.74 3.74
C ARG A 65 -14.31 24.82 4.73
N GLY A 66 -15.16 25.17 5.67
CA GLY A 66 -14.95 26.20 6.68
C GLY A 66 -14.14 25.75 7.89
N ILE A 67 -13.89 26.73 8.77
CA ILE A 67 -13.33 26.52 10.11
C ILE A 67 -14.45 25.95 10.98
N GLY A 68 -14.19 24.82 11.65
CA GLY A 68 -15.19 24.12 12.46
C GLY A 68 -15.94 22.99 11.72
N ASP A 69 -15.88 22.96 10.38
CA ASP A 69 -16.48 21.88 9.61
C ASP A 69 -15.71 20.56 9.73
N ALA A 70 -16.42 19.45 9.52
CA ALA A 70 -15.86 18.11 9.50
C ALA A 70 -14.70 17.98 8.50
N LYS A 71 -13.61 17.38 8.96
CA LYS A 71 -12.38 17.13 8.19
C LYS A 71 -12.31 15.69 7.72
N GLU A 72 -11.32 15.39 6.89
CA GLU A 72 -11.03 14.03 6.40
C GLU A 72 -10.84 13.03 7.56
N THR A 73 -10.28 13.48 8.69
CA THR A 73 -10.06 12.68 9.90
C THR A 73 -11.33 12.30 10.64
N ASP A 74 -12.43 13.02 10.40
CA ASP A 74 -13.74 12.78 11.02
C ASP A 74 -14.55 11.72 10.26
N ILE A 75 -14.12 11.37 9.05
CA ILE A 75 -14.74 10.33 8.23
C ILE A 75 -14.56 8.97 8.92
N ARG A 76 -15.65 8.21 9.01
CA ARG A 76 -15.67 6.85 9.57
C ARG A 76 -15.89 5.76 8.53
N ALA A 77 -16.49 6.10 7.40
CA ALA A 77 -16.63 5.19 6.28
C ALA A 77 -16.65 5.96 4.96
N LEU A 78 -16.09 5.34 3.92
CA LEU A 78 -16.15 5.79 2.54
C LEU A 78 -16.73 4.67 1.68
N ARG A 79 -17.56 5.04 0.70
CA ARG A 79 -18.10 4.14 -0.31
C ARG A 79 -17.86 4.73 -1.68
N TYR A 80 -17.14 3.98 -2.51
CA TYR A 80 -16.85 4.32 -3.90
C TYR A 80 -17.84 3.58 -4.80
N ILE A 81 -18.50 4.29 -5.71
CA ILE A 81 -19.41 3.71 -6.70
C ILE A 81 -18.72 3.69 -8.07
N PRO A 82 -18.96 2.67 -8.94
CA PRO A 82 -18.37 2.61 -10.28
C PRO A 82 -18.64 3.83 -11.17
N SER A 83 -19.76 4.53 -10.99
CA SER A 83 -20.08 5.80 -11.67
C SER A 83 -19.19 6.98 -11.22
N GLY A 84 -18.40 6.79 -10.15
CA GLY A 84 -17.39 7.71 -9.67
C GLY A 84 -17.87 8.67 -8.57
N GLU A 85 -19.08 8.49 -8.04
CA GLU A 85 -19.52 9.15 -6.82
C GLU A 85 -18.83 8.53 -5.60
N ILE A 86 -18.53 9.40 -4.64
CA ILE A 86 -17.97 8.99 -3.36
C ILE A 86 -18.97 9.41 -2.28
N TYR A 87 -19.38 8.45 -1.47
CA TYR A 87 -20.22 8.67 -0.30
C TYR A 87 -19.39 8.51 0.97
N PHE A 88 -19.76 9.25 2.01
CA PHE A 88 -19.10 9.22 3.31
C PHE A 88 -20.12 9.13 4.44
N LYS A 89 -19.63 8.68 5.60
CA LYS A 89 -20.32 8.77 6.90
C LYS A 89 -19.39 9.36 7.94
N LEU A 90 -19.90 10.26 8.78
CA LEU A 90 -19.20 10.75 9.97
C LEU A 90 -19.44 9.87 11.21
N ARG A 91 -20.53 9.10 11.21
CA ARG A 91 -20.86 8.09 12.23
C ARG A 91 -21.48 6.88 11.54
N PHE A 92 -21.19 5.68 12.03
CA PHE A 92 -21.72 4.44 11.43
C PHE A 92 -23.25 4.38 11.29
N PRO A 93 -24.05 4.85 12.29
CA PRO A 93 -25.51 4.83 12.19
C PRO A 93 -26.10 5.85 11.22
N TYR A 94 -25.33 6.86 10.80
CA TYR A 94 -25.84 7.89 9.91
C TYR A 94 -26.02 7.37 8.49
N GLU A 95 -26.91 8.01 7.74
CA GLU A 95 -27.08 7.72 6.32
C GLU A 95 -25.85 8.15 5.50
N TRP A 96 -25.68 7.50 4.35
CA TRP A 96 -24.62 7.85 3.40
C TRP A 96 -24.88 9.23 2.80
N GLN A 97 -23.87 10.10 2.81
CA GLN A 97 -23.93 11.40 2.18
C GLN A 97 -22.91 11.49 1.05
N THR A 98 -23.26 12.14 -0.05
CA THR A 98 -22.33 12.38 -1.16
C THR A 98 -21.27 13.40 -0.73
N ILE A 99 -20.00 13.18 -1.11
CA ILE A 99 -18.95 14.16 -0.87
C ILE A 99 -19.30 15.49 -1.56
N PRO A 100 -19.32 16.63 -0.83
CA PRO A 100 -19.69 17.94 -1.37
C PRO A 100 -18.53 18.60 -2.12
N GLN A 101 -17.88 17.84 -3.00
CA GLN A 101 -16.78 18.29 -3.86
C GLN A 101 -17.17 18.07 -5.31
N ARG A 102 -16.82 19.04 -6.17
CA ARG A 102 -17.09 18.94 -7.59
C ARG A 102 -16.16 17.89 -8.20
N LYS A 103 -16.75 16.87 -8.83
CA LYS A 103 -16.03 15.91 -9.67
C LYS A 103 -15.48 16.64 -10.90
N SER A 104 -14.21 16.41 -11.22
CA SER A 104 -13.62 16.91 -12.46
C SER A 104 -14.23 16.21 -13.67
N SER A 105 -14.78 16.99 -14.61
CA SER A 105 -15.29 16.48 -15.88
C SER A 105 -14.20 16.18 -16.90
N ASN A 106 -13.00 16.71 -16.70
CA ASN A 106 -11.89 16.62 -17.66
C ASN A 106 -11.05 15.35 -17.49
N VAL A 107 -11.42 14.50 -16.53
CA VAL A 107 -10.68 13.28 -16.18
C VAL A 107 -11.43 12.08 -16.72
N VAL A 108 -10.73 11.24 -17.49
CA VAL A 108 -11.30 10.03 -18.08
C VAL A 108 -11.00 8.83 -17.17
N PRO A 109 -11.99 7.97 -16.87
CA PRO A 109 -11.74 6.74 -16.14
C PRO A 109 -10.87 5.79 -16.95
N LEU A 110 -9.81 5.30 -16.31
CA LEU A 110 -8.90 4.31 -16.89
C LEU A 110 -8.86 3.06 -16.02
N PRO A 111 -8.85 1.86 -16.61
CA PRO A 111 -8.60 0.63 -15.88
C PRO A 111 -7.16 0.61 -15.35
N PHE A 112 -6.94 -0.11 -14.25
CA PHE A 112 -5.63 -0.19 -13.59
C PHE A 112 -4.50 -0.64 -14.53
N THR A 113 -4.80 -1.52 -15.49
CA THR A 113 -3.84 -2.04 -16.47
C THR A 113 -3.35 -0.98 -17.45
N GLN A 114 -4.15 0.06 -17.71
CA GLN A 114 -3.81 1.17 -18.61
C GLN A 114 -3.13 2.33 -17.89
N LEU A 115 -3.09 2.32 -16.56
CA LEU A 115 -2.37 3.34 -15.80
C LEU A 115 -0.86 3.24 -16.03
N ARG A 116 -0.23 4.40 -16.18
CA ARG A 116 1.23 4.53 -16.26
C ARG A 116 1.87 4.06 -14.96
N ASN A 117 3.05 3.45 -15.06
CA ASN A 117 3.80 3.06 -13.86
C ASN A 117 4.30 4.33 -13.15
N LEU A 118 4.20 4.34 -11.82
CA LEU A 118 4.75 5.41 -10.98
C LEU A 118 6.28 5.43 -11.04
N HIS A 119 6.88 4.24 -11.19
CA HIS A 119 8.31 4.06 -11.24
C HIS A 119 8.70 3.35 -12.54
N ALA A 120 9.61 3.95 -13.31
CA ALA A 120 10.17 3.33 -14.51
C ALA A 120 11.13 2.19 -14.17
N THR A 121 11.89 2.33 -13.09
CA THR A 121 12.89 1.38 -12.63
C THR A 121 12.79 1.17 -11.12
N ARG A 122 13.59 0.25 -10.57
CA ARG A 122 13.73 0.09 -9.12
C ARG A 122 14.22 1.40 -8.51
N ARG A 123 13.57 1.85 -7.43
CA ARG A 123 14.00 3.05 -6.70
C ARG A 123 15.41 2.84 -6.14
N LYS A 124 16.27 3.82 -6.39
CA LYS A 124 17.59 3.88 -5.78
C LYS A 124 17.49 4.20 -4.31
N ILE A 125 18.41 3.64 -3.53
CA ILE A 125 18.67 4.06 -2.16
C ILE A 125 19.86 5.01 -2.12
N THR A 126 19.97 5.80 -1.06
CA THR A 126 21.11 6.70 -0.89
C THR A 126 22.41 5.90 -0.74
N ALA A 127 23.54 6.46 -1.19
CA ALA A 127 24.87 5.87 -1.02
C ALA A 127 25.13 5.46 0.43
N ARG A 128 24.81 6.35 1.39
CA ARG A 128 24.95 6.07 2.82
C ARG A 128 24.16 4.84 3.26
N LYS A 129 22.91 4.72 2.83
CA LYS A 129 22.07 3.56 3.16
C LYS A 129 22.60 2.28 2.52
N PHE A 130 23.15 2.37 1.31
CA PHE A 130 23.81 1.25 0.67
C PHE A 130 25.02 0.79 1.50
N GLU A 131 25.91 1.69 1.90
CA GLU A 131 27.07 1.39 2.76
C GLU A 131 26.67 0.72 4.09
N ASP A 132 25.68 1.28 4.78
CA ASP A 132 25.18 0.72 6.05
C ASP A 132 24.65 -0.72 5.83
N LEU A 133 23.97 -0.97 4.71
CA LEU A 133 23.52 -2.33 4.33
C LEU A 133 24.68 -3.25 3.94
N GLN A 134 25.72 -2.75 3.28
CA GLN A 134 26.94 -3.51 2.97
C GLN A 134 27.69 -3.92 4.25
N TYR A 135 27.67 -3.08 5.27
CA TYR A 135 28.20 -3.41 6.59
C TYR A 135 27.37 -4.51 7.27
N LEU A 136 26.05 -4.33 7.33
CA LEU A 136 25.12 -5.31 7.94
C LEU A 136 25.12 -6.66 7.22
N LYS A 137 25.26 -6.68 5.90
CA LYS A 137 25.35 -7.88 5.06
C LYS A 137 26.36 -8.90 5.58
N ARG A 138 27.42 -8.46 6.27
CA ARG A 138 28.47 -9.34 6.81
C ARG A 138 27.95 -10.31 7.88
N SER A 139 26.87 -9.98 8.59
CA SER A 139 26.24 -10.88 9.57
C SER A 139 25.29 -11.89 8.94
N LEU A 140 24.98 -11.76 7.65
CA LEU A 140 24.07 -12.63 6.93
C LEU A 140 24.80 -13.83 6.31
N PRO A 141 24.11 -14.98 6.16
CA PRO A 141 24.62 -16.11 5.37
C PRO A 141 24.97 -15.69 3.94
N GLU A 142 26.00 -16.32 3.38
CA GLU A 142 26.58 -15.93 2.10
C GLU A 142 25.57 -15.94 0.94
N ASP A 143 24.68 -16.92 0.92
CA ASP A 143 23.63 -17.08 -0.09
C ASP A 143 22.71 -15.85 -0.23
N TYR A 144 22.52 -15.07 0.84
CA TYR A 144 21.67 -13.88 0.85
C TYR A 144 22.38 -12.60 0.43
N ARG A 145 23.73 -12.59 0.40
CA ARG A 145 24.53 -11.38 0.20
C ARG A 145 24.33 -10.75 -1.18
N SER A 146 24.12 -11.60 -2.19
CA SER A 146 23.89 -11.19 -3.58
C SER A 146 22.73 -10.19 -3.73
N TYR A 147 21.68 -10.31 -2.90
CA TYR A 147 20.57 -9.36 -2.91
C TYR A 147 21.02 -7.93 -2.59
N TYR A 148 21.87 -7.79 -1.57
CA TYR A 148 22.37 -6.51 -1.09
C TYR A 148 23.39 -5.90 -2.03
N ASP A 149 24.24 -6.72 -2.65
CA ASP A 149 25.23 -6.30 -3.65
C ASP A 149 24.57 -5.66 -4.88
N ASN A 150 23.38 -6.15 -5.24
CA ASN A 150 22.64 -5.71 -6.42
C ASN A 150 21.51 -4.70 -6.11
N LEU A 151 21.61 -3.99 -4.98
CA LEU A 151 20.70 -2.89 -4.67
C LEU A 151 21.05 -1.64 -5.49
N PRO A 152 20.12 -1.08 -6.27
CA PRO A 152 20.34 0.18 -6.98
C PRO A 152 20.59 1.30 -5.98
N HIS A 153 21.65 2.07 -6.20
CA HIS A 153 22.03 3.19 -5.35
C HIS A 153 22.49 4.39 -6.17
N ASP A 154 22.51 5.54 -5.51
CA ASP A 154 23.02 6.81 -6.04
C ASP A 154 24.55 6.88 -5.96
#